data_AF-A0A3D2WCV0-F1
#
_entry.id   AF-A0A3D2WCV0-F1
#
_cell.length_a   1.000
_cell.length_b   1.000
_cell.length_c   1.000
_cell.angle_alpha   90.00
_cell.angle_beta   90.00
_cell.angle_gamma   90.00
#
_symmetry.space_group_name_H-M   'P 1'
#
loop_
_entity.id
_entity.type
_entity.pdbx_description
1 polymer ?
#
loop_
_entity_poly.entity_id
_entity_poly.type
_entity_poly.pdbx_seq_one_letter_code
_entity_poly.pdbx_strand_id
1 'polypeptide(L)'
;MKFMVTWSIPEGEARHDTLKTFSDMTAEDDQALMGDSLTMIGRWHELVSMTGVAVFEADSAAAVSNYILNWNHVCDCDVTPVLDDEETRALGRSRG
;
A
#
# COMPACT_ATOMS: atom_id res chain seq x y z
N MET A 1 13.81 0.69 1.02
CA MET A 1 13.35 -0.24 -0.05
C MET A 1 11.98 0.20 -0.53
N LYS A 2 11.62 0.00 -1.80
CA LYS A 2 10.30 0.37 -2.31
C LYS A 2 9.37 -0.84 -2.45
N PHE A 3 8.12 -0.67 -2.04
CA PHE A 3 7.09 -1.70 -2.11
C PHE A 3 5.84 -1.13 -2.75
N MET A 4 5.32 -1.84 -3.74
CA MET A 4 4.00 -1.61 -4.30
C MET A 4 3.00 -2.51 -3.59
N VAL A 5 1.93 -1.92 -3.09
CA VAL A 5 0.77 -2.64 -2.58
C VAL A 5 -0.39 -2.42 -3.53
N THR A 6 -1.03 -3.49 -3.97
CA THR A 6 -2.33 -3.44 -4.64
C THR A 6 -3.39 -4.03 -3.73
N TRP A 7 -4.60 -3.48 -3.78
CA TRP A 7 -5.73 -4.03 -3.05
C TRP A 7 -6.99 -4.12 -3.89
N SER A 8 -7.89 -5.02 -3.49
CA SER A 8 -9.29 -5.06 -3.90
C SER A 8 -10.20 -5.29 -2.69
N ILE A 9 -11.32 -4.57 -2.64
CA ILE A 9 -12.37 -4.83 -1.65
C ILE A 9 -13.39 -5.80 -2.26
N PRO A 10 -13.68 -6.94 -1.61
CA PRO A 10 -14.67 -7.92 -2.08
C PRO A 10 -16.03 -7.28 -2.38
N GLU A 11 -16.78 -7.87 -3.30
CA GLU A 11 -18.13 -7.40 -3.64
C GLU A 11 -19.10 -7.47 -2.44
N GLY A 12 -20.03 -6.51 -2.38
CA GLY A 12 -21.07 -6.44 -1.35
C GLY A 12 -20.93 -5.22 -0.43
N GLU A 13 -21.60 -5.30 0.72
CA GLU A 13 -21.71 -4.20 1.70
C GLU A 13 -20.35 -3.69 2.19
N ALA A 14 -19.35 -4.57 2.23
CA ALA A 14 -17.98 -4.24 2.64
C ALA A 14 -17.38 -3.07 1.84
N ARG A 15 -17.79 -2.85 0.58
CA ARG A 15 -17.31 -1.74 -0.25
C ARG A 15 -17.71 -0.38 0.32
N HIS A 16 -18.99 -0.21 0.64
CA HIS A 16 -19.49 1.07 1.14
C HIS A 16 -19.04 1.32 2.57
N ASP A 17 -19.02 0.28 3.41
CA ASP A 17 -18.54 0.38 4.78
C ASP A 17 -17.05 0.72 4.82
N THR A 18 -16.21 0.04 4.03
CA THR A 18 -14.76 0.33 3.97
C THR A 18 -14.49 1.72 3.42
N LEU A 19 -15.20 2.13 2.35
CA LEU A 19 -15.07 3.48 1.82
C LEU A 19 -15.45 4.54 2.86
N LYS A 20 -16.51 4.30 3.63
CA LYS A 20 -16.92 5.20 4.72
C LYS A 20 -15.86 5.26 5.82
N THR A 21 -15.41 4.10 6.32
CA THR A 21 -14.33 4.03 7.32
C THR A 21 -13.10 4.79 6.85
N PHE A 22 -12.67 4.57 5.61
CA PHE A 22 -11.54 5.29 5.02
C PHE A 22 -11.79 6.81 4.93
N SER A 23 -13.00 7.22 4.52
CA SER A 23 -13.36 8.65 4.37
C SER A 23 -13.41 9.40 5.70
N ASP A 24 -13.65 8.70 6.80
CA ASP A 24 -13.68 9.26 8.16
C ASP A 24 -12.28 9.36 8.81
N MET A 25 -11.24 8.77 8.19
CA MET A 25 -9.88 8.82 8.72
C MET A 25 -9.20 10.17 8.46
N THR A 26 -8.41 10.60 9.45
CA THR A 26 -7.57 11.79 9.35
C THR A 26 -6.14 11.45 8.89
N ALA A 27 -5.37 12.48 8.52
CA ALA A 27 -3.95 12.31 8.24
C ALA A 27 -3.15 11.82 9.46
N GLU A 28 -3.62 12.14 10.68
CA GLU A 28 -3.01 11.71 11.93
C GLU A 28 -3.29 10.22 12.19
N ASP A 29 -4.50 9.75 11.87
CA ASP A 29 -4.83 8.31 11.92
C ASP A 29 -3.98 7.53 10.92
N ASP A 30 -3.86 8.01 9.68
CA ASP A 30 -2.99 7.41 8.66
C ASP A 30 -1.54 7.33 9.17
N GLN A 31 -1.00 8.41 9.75
CA GLN A 31 0.35 8.43 10.30
C GLN A 31 0.51 7.48 11.49
N ALA A 32 -0.49 7.37 12.36
CA ALA A 32 -0.47 6.45 13.49
C ALA A 32 -0.41 4.98 13.05
N LEU A 33 -1.07 4.63 11.94
CA LEU A 33 -1.01 3.28 11.36
C LEU A 33 0.34 2.99 10.68
N MET A 34 0.94 3.99 10.02
CA MET A 34 2.22 3.82 9.32
C MET A 34 3.42 3.81 10.28
N GLY A 35 3.38 4.60 11.35
CA GLY A 35 4.51 4.83 12.24
C GLY A 35 5.70 5.48 11.53
N ASP A 36 6.89 5.37 12.11
CA ASP A 36 8.10 6.04 11.60
C ASP A 36 8.89 5.19 10.58
N SER A 37 8.57 3.91 10.46
CA SER A 37 9.32 2.94 9.62
C SER A 37 8.84 2.87 8.15
N LEU A 38 7.86 3.68 7.79
CA LEU A 38 7.14 3.59 6.53
C LEU A 38 6.77 4.98 6.03
N THR A 39 7.17 5.29 4.80
CA THR A 39 6.80 6.52 4.11
C THR A 39 5.96 6.18 2.89
N MET A 40 4.77 6.77 2.78
CA MET A 40 3.94 6.61 1.59
C MET A 40 4.38 7.58 0.50
N ILE A 41 4.83 7.06 -0.65
CA ILE A 41 5.19 7.86 -1.82
C ILE A 41 3.92 8.37 -2.51
N GLY A 42 2.90 7.52 -2.58
CA GLY A 42 1.60 7.86 -3.13
C GLY A 42 0.59 6.72 -3.02
N ARG A 43 -0.69 7.07 -3.09
CA ARG A 43 -1.84 6.15 -2.99
C ARG A 43 -2.93 6.62 -3.94
N TRP A 44 -3.43 5.71 -4.77
CA TRP A 44 -4.46 5.97 -5.77
C TRP A 44 -5.56 4.93 -5.66
N HIS A 45 -6.81 5.39 -5.81
CA HIS A 45 -8.01 4.60 -5.66
C HIS A 45 -8.80 4.56 -6.97
N GLU A 46 -9.25 3.38 -7.36
CA GLU A 46 -10.24 3.17 -8.41
C GLU A 46 -11.57 2.83 -7.74
N LEU A 47 -12.47 3.81 -7.70
CA LEU A 47 -13.67 3.77 -6.85
C LEU A 47 -14.79 2.88 -7.38
N VAL A 48 -14.81 2.53 -8.67
CA VAL A 48 -15.90 1.75 -9.27
C VAL A 48 -15.72 0.26 -8.97
N SER A 49 -14.52 -0.26 -9.15
CA SER A 49 -14.15 -1.66 -8.85
C SER A 49 -13.65 -1.83 -7.42
N MET A 50 -13.51 -0.73 -6.67
CA MET A 50 -12.96 -0.70 -5.31
C MET A 50 -11.59 -1.37 -5.22
N THR A 51 -10.72 -0.99 -6.14
CA THR A 51 -9.33 -1.42 -6.18
C THR A 51 -8.41 -0.23 -5.99
N GLY A 52 -7.13 -0.48 -5.80
CA GLY A 52 -6.16 0.60 -5.84
C GLY A 52 -4.73 0.14 -5.67
N VAL A 53 -3.85 1.14 -5.62
CA VAL A 53 -2.41 0.95 -5.54
C VAL A 53 -1.78 2.00 -4.64
N ALA A 54 -0.81 1.58 -3.84
CA ALA A 54 0.04 2.44 -3.04
C ALA A 54 1.50 2.04 -3.21
N VAL A 55 2.39 3.02 -3.21
CA VAL A 55 3.83 2.78 -3.21
C VAL A 55 4.41 3.34 -1.93
N PHE A 56 5.18 2.51 -1.23
CA PHE A 56 5.81 2.84 0.03
C PHE A 56 7.33 2.76 -0.09
N GLU A 57 8.01 3.64 0.61
CA GLU A 57 9.39 3.43 1.01
C GLU A 57 9.42 2.94 2.46
N ALA A 58 10.12 1.84 2.71
CA ALA A 58 10.22 1.24 4.03
C ALA A 58 11.56 0.53 4.23
N ASP A 59 11.95 0.37 5.48
CA ASP A 59 13.18 -0.33 5.87
C ASP A 59 13.07 -1.85 5.69
N SER A 60 11.86 -2.40 5.71
CA SER A 60 11.63 -3.84 5.58
C SER A 60 10.23 -4.18 5.06
N ALA A 61 10.10 -5.39 4.50
CA ALA A 61 8.78 -5.94 4.13
C ALA A 61 7.85 -6.13 5.36
N ALA A 62 8.42 -6.31 6.55
CA ALA A 62 7.65 -6.44 7.79
C ALA A 62 6.93 -5.13 8.16
N ALA A 63 7.56 -3.97 7.94
CA ALA A 63 6.94 -2.67 8.17
C ALA A 63 5.69 -2.47 7.28
N VAL A 64 5.82 -2.79 5.99
CA VAL A 64 4.68 -2.72 5.05
C VAL A 64 3.60 -3.74 5.42
N SER A 65 4.00 -4.98 5.75
CA SER A 65 3.04 -6.02 6.15
C SER A 65 2.25 -5.62 7.40
N ASN A 66 2.90 -5.00 8.39
CA ASN A 66 2.24 -4.52 9.59
C ASN A 66 1.19 -3.44 9.29
N TYR A 67 1.47 -2.50 8.39
CA TYR A 67 0.48 -1.52 7.93
C TYR A 67 -0.71 -2.20 7.24
N ILE A 68 -0.46 -3.17 6.35
CA ILE A 68 -1.52 -3.88 5.61
C ILE A 68 -2.36 -4.81 6.48
N LEU A 69 -1.83 -5.33 7.59
CA LEU A 69 -2.61 -6.11 8.56
C LEU A 69 -3.73 -5.30 9.22
N ASN A 70 -3.67 -3.96 9.21
CA ASN A 70 -4.81 -3.14 9.66
C ASN A 70 -6.00 -3.20 8.69
N TRP A 71 -5.79 -3.65 7.45
CA TRP A 71 -6.77 -3.61 6.36
C TRP A 71 -7.14 -5.00 5.82
N ASN A 72 -6.41 -6.05 6.18
CA ASN A 72 -6.59 -7.41 5.63
C ASN A 72 -7.97 -8.05 5.91
N HIS A 73 -8.75 -7.47 6.81
CA HIS A 73 -10.10 -7.93 7.14
C HIS A 73 -11.16 -7.39 6.18
N VAL A 74 -10.82 -6.36 5.39
CA VAL A 74 -11.71 -5.72 4.40
C VAL A 74 -11.13 -5.71 2.99
N CYS A 75 -9.83 -5.94 2.83
CA CYS A 75 -9.13 -5.90 1.55
C CYS A 75 -8.34 -7.20 1.31
N ASP A 76 -8.39 -7.70 0.08
CA ASP A 76 -7.40 -8.62 -0.45
C ASP A 76 -6.21 -7.81 -0.96
N CYS A 77 -5.01 -8.06 -0.43
CA CYS A 77 -3.82 -7.24 -0.68
C CYS A 77 -2.64 -8.07 -1.16
N ASP A 78 -1.90 -7.54 -2.14
CA ASP A 78 -0.62 -8.07 -2.61
C ASP A 78 0.50 -7.07 -2.33
N VAL A 79 1.65 -7.55 -1.85
CA VAL A 79 2.83 -6.73 -1.57
C VAL A 79 3.98 -7.17 -2.47
N THR A 80 4.44 -6.26 -3.33
CA THR A 80 5.50 -6.53 -4.32
C THR A 80 6.68 -5.58 -4.10
N PRO A 81 7.92 -6.08 -3.91
CA PRO A 81 9.09 -5.20 -3.95
C PRO A 81 9.27 -4.64 -5.36
N VAL A 82 9.49 -3.33 -5.45
CA VAL A 82 9.69 -2.63 -6.73
C VAL A 82 10.96 -1.81 -6.68
N LEU A 83 11.49 -1.49 -7.86
CA LEU A 83 12.68 -0.67 -8.02
C LEU A 83 12.33 0.56 -8.84
N ASP A 84 12.99 1.67 -8.54
CA ASP A 84 12.94 2.83 -9.41
C ASP A 84 13.86 2.68 -10.62
N ASP A 85 13.89 3.74 -11.40
CA ASP A 85 14.66 3.90 -12.63
C ASP A 85 16.18 3.77 -12.42
N GLU A 86 16.72 4.23 -11.29
CA GLU A 86 18.16 4.18 -11.00
C GLU A 86 18.55 2.78 -10.52
N GLU A 87 17.80 2.24 -9.55
CA GLU A 87 17.98 0.91 -8.98
C GLU A 87 17.87 -0.19 -10.05
N THR A 88 16.86 -0.08 -10.92
CA THR A 88 16.65 -1.02 -12.03
C THR A 88 17.83 -1.01 -12.99
N ARG A 89 18.33 0.18 -13.38
CA ARG A 89 19.51 0.30 -14.27
C ARG A 89 20.78 -0.23 -13.60
N ALA A 90 20.97 0.03 -12.31
CA ALA A 90 22.12 -0.48 -11.56
C ALA A 90 22.11 -2.01 -11.51
N LEU A 91 20.97 -2.62 -11.21
CA LEU A 91 20.80 -4.09 -11.23
C LEU A 91 20.99 -4.67 -12.63
N GLY A 92 20.46 -4.02 -13.67
CA GLY A 92 20.65 -4.46 -15.05
C GLY A 92 22.14 -4.48 -15.44
N ARG A 93 22.89 -3.44 -15.09
CA ARG A 93 24.33 -3.34 -15.37
C ARG A 93 25.18 -4.34 -14.59
N SER A 94 24.78 -4.76 -13.38
CA SER A 94 25.57 -5.74 -12.60
C SER A 94 25.47 -7.17 -13.11
N ARG A 95 24.58 -7.44 -14.08
CA ARG A 95 24.35 -8.77 -14.66
C ARG A 95 24.93 -8.94 -16.07
N GLY A 96 25.41 -7.87 -16.69
CA GLY A 96 26.09 -7.90 -18.00
C GLY A 96 27.60 -7.86 -17.83
#